data_AF-A0AAX0QSL8-F1
#
_entry.id   AF-A0AAX0QSL8-F1
#
_cell.length_a   1.000
_cell.length_b   1.000
_cell.length_c   1.000
_cell.angle_alpha   90.00
_cell.angle_beta   90.00
_cell.angle_gamma   90.00
#
_symmetry.space_group_name_H-M   'P 1'
#
loop_
_entity.id
_entity.type
_entity.pdbx_description
1 polymer ?
#
loop_
_entity_poly.entity_id
_entity_poly.type
_entity_poly.pdbx_seq_one_letter_code
_entity_poly.pdbx_strand_id
1 'polypeptide(L)'
;MKLGARILKTGIAIILAVSIASLLPHSTGMVTVAGIAAVVAMQPSVYRTFKTIVDQFQGNVIGALLAVAMVTIFGNNIIIMGATVILLIALLFKMKIAHVATLATVTALVIMGQHDGSFYISAFYRFSLVMIGVISSFIVNLTFLPPKFETKIYYNSLNISTDIFKWFNLVLNDATEFNYVKQDLENLRQRIVKLEQLLEFYKEERVYTKKQVFAQTRKKILFKEIVLSTRDAYDVLRRMNRYQNDLVHLNQALLLQIKLEIDELTQFHEQILISITKKAKFDVTLDQRFVPNPLKKEVITAFQEEVIADPEPENFSYANIMHIISALEEYRYNLEHLDRLRVSYFKYHNTDPDIDIIEEDFDL
;
A
#
# COMPACT_ATOMS: atom_id res chain seq x y z
N MET A 1 2.96 21.48 6.03
CA MET A 1 1.79 20.56 6.07
C MET A 1 1.15 20.50 4.68
N LYS A 2 1.51 19.53 3.84
CA LYS A 2 0.93 19.39 2.49
C LYS A 2 -0.47 18.75 2.64
N LEU A 3 -1.53 19.52 2.44
CA LEU A 3 -2.91 19.02 2.40
C LEU A 3 -2.99 17.92 1.33
N GLY A 4 -3.18 16.67 1.74
CA GLY A 4 -3.20 15.55 0.80
C GLY A 4 -4.33 15.70 -0.23
N ALA A 5 -4.08 15.33 -1.49
CA ALA A 5 -5.05 15.40 -2.59
C ALA A 5 -6.42 14.76 -2.26
N ARG A 6 -6.44 13.78 -1.33
CA ARG A 6 -7.67 13.18 -0.80
C ARG A 6 -8.55 14.18 -0.04
N ILE A 7 -7.96 15.04 0.78
CA ILE A 7 -8.68 16.05 1.56
C ILE A 7 -9.32 17.06 0.59
N LEU A 8 -8.54 17.53 -0.39
CA LEU A 8 -9.00 18.49 -1.37
C LEU A 8 -10.14 17.96 -2.25
N LYS A 9 -10.01 16.74 -2.81
CA LYS A 9 -11.10 16.13 -3.60
C LYS A 9 -12.35 15.86 -2.76
N THR A 10 -12.20 15.53 -1.47
CA THR A 10 -13.34 15.35 -0.57
C THR A 10 -14.08 16.68 -0.36
N GLY A 11 -13.35 17.78 -0.11
CA GLY A 11 -13.94 19.11 0.01
C GLY A 11 -14.68 19.54 -1.26
N ILE A 12 -14.10 19.32 -2.44
CA ILE A 12 -14.74 19.64 -3.73
C ILE A 12 -15.99 18.80 -3.97
N ALA A 13 -15.98 17.52 -3.59
CA ALA A 13 -17.16 16.66 -3.67
C ALA A 13 -18.31 17.16 -2.78
N ILE A 14 -18.00 17.65 -1.58
CA ILE A 14 -19.00 18.28 -0.69
C ILE A 14 -19.57 19.54 -1.35
N ILE A 15 -18.71 20.43 -1.85
CA ILE A 15 -19.13 21.68 -2.52
C ILE A 15 -20.05 21.36 -3.69
N LEU A 16 -19.66 20.40 -4.54
CA LEU A 16 -20.45 19.98 -5.69
C LEU A 16 -21.79 19.38 -5.25
N ALA A 17 -21.79 18.48 -4.28
CA ALA A 17 -23.00 17.80 -3.80
C ALA A 17 -24.00 18.79 -3.20
N VAL A 18 -23.54 19.67 -2.32
CA VAL A 18 -24.38 20.70 -1.68
C VAL A 18 -24.88 21.72 -2.71
N SER A 19 -24.04 22.12 -3.67
CA SER A 19 -24.44 23.06 -4.74
C SER A 19 -25.55 22.47 -5.60
N ILE A 20 -25.42 21.22 -6.04
CA ILE A 20 -26.46 20.54 -6.84
C ILE A 20 -27.73 20.35 -5.99
N ALA A 21 -27.56 19.93 -4.73
CA ALA A 21 -28.68 19.74 -3.81
C ALA A 21 -29.43 21.05 -3.48
N SER A 22 -28.75 22.20 -3.48
CA SER A 22 -29.37 23.51 -3.24
C SER A 22 -30.29 23.98 -4.37
N LEU A 23 -30.22 23.35 -5.55
CA LEU A 23 -31.15 23.61 -6.66
C LEU A 23 -32.50 22.91 -6.47
N LEU A 24 -32.61 21.99 -5.51
CA LEU A 24 -33.87 21.34 -5.17
C LEU A 24 -34.76 22.32 -4.37
N PRO A 25 -36.10 22.13 -4.40
CA PRO A 25 -37.01 22.94 -3.59
C PRO A 25 -36.63 22.96 -2.11
N HIS A 26 -36.82 24.09 -1.41
CA HIS A 26 -36.48 24.21 0.02
C HIS A 26 -37.25 23.23 0.92
N SER A 27 -38.34 22.65 0.43
CA SER A 27 -39.13 21.60 1.08
C SER A 27 -38.47 20.21 1.06
N THR A 28 -37.34 20.04 0.37
CA THR A 28 -36.67 18.73 0.19
C THR A 28 -35.87 18.25 1.40
N GLY A 29 -35.70 19.09 2.42
CA GLY A 29 -35.06 18.75 3.69
C GLY A 29 -33.66 19.36 3.84
N MET A 30 -32.83 18.74 4.67
CA MET A 30 -31.50 19.25 5.00
C MET A 30 -30.51 18.98 3.86
N VAL A 31 -30.20 20.00 3.06
CA VAL A 31 -29.23 19.96 1.94
C VAL A 31 -27.86 19.38 2.37
N THR A 32 -27.50 19.54 3.66
CA THR A 32 -26.28 18.98 4.26
C THR A 32 -26.18 17.46 4.15
N VAL A 33 -27.30 16.73 4.02
CA VAL A 33 -27.32 15.27 3.79
C VAL A 33 -26.53 14.89 2.54
N ALA A 34 -26.62 15.69 1.46
CA ALA A 34 -25.87 15.43 0.23
C ALA A 34 -24.34 15.54 0.48
N GLY A 35 -23.91 16.49 1.32
CA GLY A 35 -22.51 16.62 1.72
C GLY A 35 -22.02 15.43 2.55
N ILE A 36 -22.80 15.01 3.55
CA ILE A 36 -22.49 13.82 4.38
C ILE A 36 -22.37 12.58 3.47
N ALA A 37 -23.32 12.38 2.57
CA ALA A 37 -23.30 11.27 1.63
C ALA A 37 -22.07 11.32 0.71
N ALA A 38 -21.67 12.50 0.22
CA ALA A 38 -20.47 12.66 -0.61
C ALA A 38 -19.18 12.28 0.14
N VAL A 39 -19.06 12.64 1.43
CA VAL A 39 -17.90 12.27 2.26
C VAL A 39 -17.83 10.76 2.46
N VAL A 40 -18.95 10.15 2.84
CA VAL A 40 -19.02 8.70 3.13
C VAL A 40 -18.83 7.87 1.86
N ALA A 41 -19.33 8.35 0.72
CA ALA A 41 -19.17 7.67 -0.57
C ALA A 41 -17.75 7.82 -1.17
N MET A 42 -16.99 8.84 -0.77
CA MET A 42 -15.66 9.14 -1.31
C MET A 42 -14.68 7.97 -1.10
N GLN A 43 -14.17 7.42 -2.20
CA GLN A 43 -13.23 6.29 -2.14
C GLN A 43 -11.76 6.71 -2.29
N PRO A 44 -10.82 5.87 -1.81
CA PRO A 44 -9.40 6.11 -1.99
C PRO A 44 -8.96 6.17 -3.46
N SER A 45 -9.55 5.33 -4.32
CA SER A 45 -9.21 5.21 -5.74
C SER A 45 -10.43 5.26 -6.64
N VAL A 46 -10.23 5.71 -7.89
CA VAL A 46 -11.28 5.78 -8.93
C VAL A 46 -11.88 4.41 -9.20
N TYR A 47 -11.01 3.39 -9.27
CA TYR A 47 -11.40 2.01 -9.48
C TYR A 47 -12.36 1.50 -8.40
N ARG A 48 -12.05 1.76 -7.12
CA ARG A 48 -12.94 1.39 -6.03
C ARG A 48 -14.31 2.07 -6.19
N THR A 49 -14.36 3.34 -6.59
CA THR A 49 -15.66 3.99 -6.82
C THR A 49 -16.46 3.37 -7.95
N PHE A 50 -15.84 2.95 -9.06
CA PHE A 50 -16.55 2.24 -10.12
C PHE A 50 -17.16 0.92 -9.64
N LYS A 51 -16.41 0.16 -8.84
CA LYS A 51 -16.92 -1.10 -8.29
C LYS A 51 -18.04 -0.85 -7.30
N THR A 52 -17.88 0.15 -6.43
CA THR A 52 -18.82 0.38 -5.34
C THR A 52 -20.01 1.24 -5.74
N ILE A 53 -20.04 1.95 -6.87
CA ILE A 53 -21.19 2.82 -7.21
C ILE A 53 -22.48 2.03 -7.37
N VAL A 54 -22.42 0.83 -7.97
CA VAL A 54 -23.58 -0.05 -8.13
C VAL A 54 -24.00 -0.61 -6.77
N ASP A 55 -23.05 -1.05 -5.96
CA ASP A 55 -23.31 -1.56 -4.62
C ASP A 55 -23.91 -0.47 -3.71
N GLN A 56 -23.41 0.78 -3.83
CA GLN A 56 -23.93 1.96 -3.14
C GLN A 56 -25.35 2.27 -3.59
N PHE A 57 -25.61 2.26 -4.90
CA PHE A 57 -26.96 2.46 -5.41
C PHE A 57 -27.93 1.40 -4.86
N GLN A 58 -27.58 0.12 -4.95
CA GLN A 58 -28.39 -0.99 -4.45
C GLN A 58 -28.60 -0.90 -2.93
N GLY A 59 -27.54 -0.69 -2.17
CA GLY A 59 -27.61 -0.60 -0.72
C GLY A 59 -28.49 0.56 -0.25
N ASN A 60 -28.35 1.73 -0.88
CA ASN A 60 -29.18 2.90 -0.56
C ASN A 60 -30.64 2.73 -0.99
N VAL A 61 -30.92 2.07 -2.12
CA VAL A 61 -32.29 1.74 -2.55
C VAL A 61 -32.94 0.78 -1.57
N ILE A 62 -32.23 -0.28 -1.15
CA ILE A 62 -32.72 -1.24 -0.16
C ILE A 62 -32.96 -0.54 1.18
N GLY A 63 -32.03 0.30 1.63
CA GLY A 63 -32.18 1.11 2.85
C GLY A 63 -33.40 2.01 2.80
N ALA A 64 -33.64 2.69 1.67
CA ALA A 64 -34.79 3.57 1.48
C ALA A 64 -36.12 2.79 1.47
N LEU A 65 -36.20 1.69 0.72
CA LEU A 65 -37.41 0.86 0.66
C LEU A 65 -37.74 0.27 2.02
N LEU A 66 -36.73 -0.23 2.74
CA LEU A 66 -36.92 -0.80 4.05
C LEU A 66 -37.35 0.26 5.07
N ALA A 67 -36.73 1.45 5.04
CA ALA A 67 -37.11 2.57 5.89
C ALA A 67 -38.58 2.96 5.67
N VAL A 68 -39.00 3.12 4.41
CA VAL A 68 -40.39 3.44 4.07
C VAL A 68 -41.33 2.34 4.56
N ALA A 69 -41.02 1.06 4.30
CA ALA A 69 -41.84 -0.06 4.74
C ALA A 69 -42.01 -0.08 6.28
N MET A 70 -40.90 0.04 7.02
CA MET A 70 -40.91 -0.03 8.48
C MET A 70 -41.69 1.13 9.12
N VAL A 71 -41.53 2.36 8.61
CA VAL A 71 -42.31 3.51 9.10
C VAL A 71 -43.80 3.35 8.75
N THR A 72 -44.14 2.82 7.57
CA THR A 72 -45.55 2.65 7.19
C THR A 72 -46.27 1.58 8.00
N ILE A 73 -45.58 0.51 8.40
CA ILE A 73 -46.19 -0.61 9.15
C ILE A 73 -46.23 -0.31 10.65
N PHE A 74 -45.13 0.20 11.21
CA PHE A 74 -44.95 0.32 12.66
C PHE A 74 -44.98 1.76 13.18
N GLY A 75 -45.06 2.74 12.28
CA GLY A 75 -44.98 4.16 12.61
C GLY A 75 -43.56 4.63 12.90
N ASN A 76 -43.44 5.90 13.28
CA ASN A 76 -42.16 6.52 13.62
C ASN A 76 -41.83 6.31 15.11
N ASN A 77 -40.95 5.35 15.40
CA ASN A 77 -40.47 5.07 16.76
C ASN A 77 -38.95 4.79 16.75
N ILE A 78 -38.24 5.27 17.77
CA ILE A 78 -36.80 5.07 17.95
C ILE A 78 -36.42 3.58 17.95
N ILE A 79 -37.24 2.73 18.58
CA ILE A 79 -37.01 1.28 18.62
C ILE A 79 -37.10 0.70 17.19
N ILE A 80 -38.07 1.17 16.40
CA ILE A 80 -38.25 0.74 15.02
C ILE A 80 -37.09 1.22 14.14
N MET A 81 -36.57 2.43 14.35
CA MET A 81 -35.36 2.90 13.64
C MET A 81 -34.15 1.99 13.89
N GLY A 82 -33.90 1.62 15.15
CA GLY A 82 -32.83 0.68 15.50
C GLY A 82 -33.03 -0.71 14.88
N ALA A 83 -34.24 -1.25 14.96
CA ALA A 83 -34.59 -2.54 14.36
C ALA A 83 -34.40 -2.54 12.82
N THR A 84 -34.80 -1.46 12.15
CA THR A 84 -34.61 -1.27 10.71
C THR A 84 -33.13 -1.30 10.34
N VAL A 85 -32.26 -0.63 11.09
CA VAL A 85 -30.81 -0.62 10.83
C VAL A 85 -30.21 -2.01 11.02
N ILE A 86 -30.58 -2.74 12.08
CA ILE A 86 -30.11 -4.11 12.30
C ILE A 86 -30.53 -5.02 11.14
N LEU A 87 -31.79 -4.95 10.72
CA LEU A 87 -32.32 -5.73 9.62
C LEU A 87 -31.65 -5.37 8.29
N LEU A 88 -31.44 -4.08 8.04
CA LEU A 88 -30.73 -3.59 6.86
C LEU A 88 -29.31 -4.15 6.79
N ILE A 89 -28.55 -4.07 7.87
CA ILE A 89 -27.18 -4.60 7.93
C ILE A 89 -27.19 -6.10 7.64
N ALA A 90 -28.10 -6.86 8.28
CA ALA A 90 -28.23 -8.30 8.04
C ALA A 90 -28.55 -8.63 6.57
N LEU A 91 -29.41 -7.84 5.94
CA LEU A 91 -29.76 -7.99 4.52
C LEU A 91 -28.58 -7.70 3.59
N LEU A 92 -27.82 -6.62 3.86
CA LEU A 92 -26.62 -6.27 3.09
C LEU A 92 -25.51 -7.32 3.23
N PHE A 93 -25.37 -7.94 4.42
CA PHE A 93 -24.49 -9.09 4.62
C PHE A 93 -24.91 -10.29 3.77
N LYS A 94 -26.21 -10.63 3.76
CA LYS A 94 -26.75 -11.72 2.94
C LYS A 94 -26.50 -11.49 1.44
N MET A 95 -26.53 -10.24 1.00
CA MET A 95 -26.28 -9.83 -0.39
C MET A 95 -24.79 -9.62 -0.74
N LYS A 96 -23.87 -9.85 0.20
CA LYS A 96 -22.42 -9.65 0.03
C LYS A 96 -22.00 -8.20 -0.29
N ILE A 97 -22.82 -7.22 0.05
CA ILE A 97 -22.56 -5.77 -0.14
C ILE A 97 -22.46 -5.02 1.20
N ALA A 98 -22.08 -5.69 2.28
CA ALA A 98 -21.97 -5.09 3.62
C ALA A 98 -20.99 -3.89 3.71
N HIS A 99 -20.04 -3.78 2.77
CA HIS A 99 -19.09 -2.66 2.74
C HIS A 99 -19.75 -1.30 2.47
N VAL A 100 -20.99 -1.25 1.97
CA VAL A 100 -21.78 0.00 1.82
C VAL A 100 -22.75 0.27 2.97
N ALA A 101 -22.75 -0.57 4.01
CA ALA A 101 -23.70 -0.48 5.11
C ALA A 101 -23.68 0.88 5.80
N THR A 102 -22.53 1.53 5.93
CA THR A 102 -22.41 2.85 6.56
C THR A 102 -23.27 3.90 5.85
N LEU A 103 -23.24 3.96 4.52
CA LEU A 103 -24.04 4.95 3.80
C LEU A 103 -25.52 4.54 3.76
N ALA A 104 -25.81 3.27 3.49
CA ALA A 104 -27.17 2.75 3.44
C ALA A 104 -27.93 2.94 4.76
N THR A 105 -27.25 2.79 5.90
CA THR A 105 -27.84 3.04 7.23
C THR A 105 -28.07 4.51 7.49
N VAL A 106 -27.14 5.39 7.10
CA VAL A 106 -27.36 6.86 7.12
C VAL A 106 -28.58 7.22 6.29
N THR A 107 -28.73 6.67 5.09
CA THR A 107 -29.90 6.90 4.22
C THR A 107 -31.20 6.47 4.87
N ALA A 108 -31.25 5.27 5.45
CA ALA A 108 -32.43 4.78 6.14
C ALA A 108 -32.80 5.71 7.32
N LEU A 109 -31.83 6.11 8.15
CA LEU A 109 -32.07 7.00 9.29
C LEU A 109 -32.54 8.39 8.86
N VAL A 110 -31.93 8.96 7.82
CA VAL A 110 -32.35 10.25 7.27
C VAL A 110 -33.79 10.16 6.78
N ILE A 111 -34.17 9.11 6.07
CA ILE A 111 -35.55 8.92 5.58
C ILE A 111 -36.54 8.76 6.75
N MET A 112 -36.20 7.97 7.77
CA MET A 112 -37.07 7.72 8.94
C MET A 112 -37.17 8.92 9.90
N GLY A 113 -36.26 9.89 9.81
CA GLY A 113 -36.27 11.08 10.64
C GLY A 113 -37.57 11.89 10.54
N GLN A 114 -37.78 12.81 11.49
CA GLN A 114 -38.99 13.65 11.55
C GLN A 114 -39.26 14.33 10.21
N HIS A 115 -40.51 14.32 9.76
CA HIS A 115 -40.94 14.89 8.50
C HIS A 115 -42.20 15.73 8.71
N ASP A 116 -42.27 16.86 8.01
CA ASP A 116 -43.47 17.69 7.95
C ASP A 116 -44.16 17.47 6.59
N GLY A 117 -45.46 17.21 6.61
CA GLY A 117 -46.24 16.95 5.41
C GLY A 117 -46.17 15.50 4.90
N SER A 118 -46.18 15.30 3.58
CA SER A 118 -46.24 13.96 2.99
C SER A 118 -44.95 13.18 3.19
N PHE A 119 -45.00 12.12 4.02
CA PHE A 119 -43.89 11.22 4.29
C PHE A 119 -43.22 10.70 3.02
N TYR A 120 -44.01 10.20 2.05
CA TYR A 120 -43.50 9.59 0.83
C TYR A 120 -42.73 10.59 -0.05
N ILE A 121 -43.22 11.84 -0.12
CA ILE A 121 -42.54 12.92 -0.85
C ILE A 121 -41.22 13.27 -0.15
N SER A 122 -41.25 13.39 1.18
CA SER A 122 -40.05 13.66 1.98
C SER A 122 -39.00 12.55 1.83
N ALA A 123 -39.43 11.28 1.86
CA ALA A 123 -38.58 10.11 1.68
C ALA A 123 -37.89 10.12 0.31
N PHE A 124 -38.64 10.44 -0.76
CA PHE A 124 -38.10 10.52 -2.12
C PHE A 124 -37.02 11.61 -2.25
N TYR A 125 -37.26 12.79 -1.68
CA TYR A 125 -36.28 13.88 -1.72
C TYR A 125 -35.04 13.58 -0.88
N ARG A 126 -35.19 12.98 0.30
CA ARG A 126 -34.07 12.55 1.14
C ARG A 126 -33.21 11.49 0.48
N PHE A 127 -33.84 10.52 -0.18
CA PHE A 127 -33.13 9.54 -1.01
C PHE A 127 -32.38 10.23 -2.16
N SER A 128 -33.02 11.18 -2.84
CA SER A 128 -32.41 11.96 -3.92
C SER A 128 -31.19 12.76 -3.45
N LEU A 129 -31.23 13.38 -2.25
CA LEU A 129 -30.10 14.09 -1.65
C LEU A 129 -28.89 13.16 -1.41
N VAL A 130 -29.13 11.96 -0.88
CA VAL A 130 -28.07 10.96 -0.72
C VAL A 130 -27.48 10.59 -2.08
N MET A 131 -28.33 10.33 -3.07
CA MET A 131 -27.89 9.95 -4.41
C MET A 131 -27.09 11.05 -5.10
N ILE A 132 -27.46 12.33 -4.92
CA ILE A 132 -26.66 13.47 -5.37
C ILE A 132 -25.27 13.41 -4.74
N GLY A 133 -25.17 13.17 -3.43
CA GLY A 133 -23.89 13.01 -2.74
C GLY A 133 -23.03 11.87 -3.31
N VAL A 134 -23.62 10.70 -3.54
CA VAL A 134 -22.95 9.54 -4.16
C VAL A 134 -22.42 9.90 -5.54
N ILE A 135 -23.27 10.49 -6.40
CA ILE A 135 -22.91 10.85 -7.78
C ILE A 135 -21.84 11.93 -7.80
N SER A 136 -21.94 12.97 -6.97
CA SER A 136 -20.93 14.02 -6.85
C SER A 136 -19.57 13.48 -6.41
N SER A 137 -19.55 12.56 -5.42
CA SER A 137 -18.31 11.92 -5.00
C SER A 137 -17.67 11.10 -6.13
N PHE A 138 -18.48 10.45 -6.95
CA PHE A 138 -18.02 9.68 -8.10
C PHE A 138 -17.46 10.58 -9.21
N ILE A 139 -18.18 11.64 -9.58
CA ILE A 139 -17.73 12.61 -10.59
C ILE A 139 -16.40 13.23 -10.17
N VAL A 140 -16.29 13.69 -8.93
CA VAL A 140 -15.06 14.30 -8.43
C VAL A 140 -13.92 13.29 -8.35
N ASN A 141 -14.20 12.04 -7.95
CA ASN A 141 -13.15 11.04 -7.93
C ASN A 141 -12.71 10.64 -9.36
N LEU A 142 -13.58 10.76 -10.37
CA LEU A 142 -13.24 10.53 -11.77
C LEU A 142 -12.39 11.66 -12.36
N THR A 143 -12.66 12.92 -11.99
CA THR A 143 -11.98 14.09 -12.55
C THR A 143 -10.61 14.38 -11.91
N PHE A 144 -10.37 13.92 -10.68
CA PHE A 144 -9.07 14.07 -10.03
C PHE A 144 -8.08 12.96 -10.41
N LEU A 145 -6.83 13.35 -10.71
CA LEU A 145 -5.76 12.47 -11.24
C LEU A 145 -5.58 11.18 -10.42
N PRO A 146 -5.34 10.02 -11.08
CA PRO A 146 -5.03 8.77 -10.39
C PRO A 146 -3.78 8.92 -9.50
N PRO A 147 -3.78 8.31 -8.31
CA PRO A 147 -2.62 8.34 -7.42
C PRO A 147 -1.38 7.74 -8.09
N LYS A 148 -0.26 8.46 -8.07
CA LYS A 148 1.03 7.99 -8.59
C LYS A 148 1.64 6.96 -7.63
N PHE A 149 1.16 5.72 -7.70
CA PHE A 149 1.63 4.64 -6.83
C PHE A 149 3.10 4.29 -7.08
N GLU A 150 3.50 4.25 -8.34
CA GLU A 150 4.85 3.87 -8.77
C GLU A 150 5.93 4.75 -8.14
N THR A 151 5.80 6.07 -8.27
CA THR A 151 6.69 7.07 -7.66
C THR A 151 6.80 6.86 -6.15
N LYS A 152 5.67 6.66 -5.47
CA LYS A 152 5.63 6.46 -4.02
C LYS A 152 6.24 5.13 -3.59
N ILE A 153 5.99 4.04 -4.32
CA ILE A 153 6.59 2.74 -4.01
C ILE A 153 8.10 2.83 -4.18
N TYR A 154 8.56 3.44 -5.27
CA TYR A 154 9.98 3.61 -5.53
C TYR A 154 10.69 4.39 -4.42
N TYR A 155 10.26 5.63 -4.13
CA TYR A 155 10.95 6.46 -3.13
C TYR A 155 10.86 5.90 -1.72
N ASN A 156 9.73 5.29 -1.34
CA ASN A 156 9.65 4.60 -0.06
C ASN A 156 10.62 3.42 0.01
N SER A 157 10.74 2.62 -1.06
CA SER A 157 11.68 1.50 -1.13
C SER A 157 13.12 2.00 -1.03
N LEU A 158 13.49 3.03 -1.82
CA LEU A 158 14.81 3.65 -1.79
C LEU A 158 15.17 4.19 -0.39
N ASN A 159 14.28 4.94 0.24
CA ASN A 159 14.50 5.50 1.57
C ASN A 159 14.61 4.41 2.64
N ILE A 160 13.77 3.38 2.59
CA ILE A 160 13.83 2.26 3.54
C ILE A 160 15.14 1.48 3.34
N SER A 161 15.49 1.12 2.10
CA SER A 161 16.74 0.42 1.79
C SER A 161 17.97 1.21 2.24
N THR A 162 18.00 2.52 1.98
CA THR A 162 19.11 3.40 2.41
C THR A 162 19.30 3.39 3.93
N ASP A 163 18.21 3.40 4.69
CA ASP A 163 18.28 3.31 6.15
C ASP A 163 18.73 1.92 6.62
N ILE A 164 18.24 0.84 5.99
CA ILE A 164 18.70 -0.52 6.25
C ILE A 164 20.21 -0.66 6.00
N PHE A 165 20.74 -0.07 4.92
CA PHE A 165 22.16 -0.16 4.57
C PHE A 165 23.06 0.55 5.60
N LYS A 166 22.59 1.68 6.17
CA LYS A 166 23.27 2.31 7.31
C LYS A 166 23.28 1.39 8.53
N TRP A 167 22.16 0.71 8.80
CA TRP A 167 22.07 -0.22 9.93
C TRP A 167 22.92 -1.47 9.77
N PHE A 168 23.07 -2.01 8.55
CA PHE A 168 24.02 -3.10 8.29
C PHE A 168 25.44 -2.71 8.74
N ASN A 169 25.91 -1.54 8.31
CA ASN A 169 27.23 -1.03 8.68
C ASN A 169 27.38 -0.85 10.20
N LEU A 170 26.33 -0.41 10.89
CA LEU A 170 26.34 -0.22 12.33
C LEU A 170 26.40 -1.54 13.11
N VAL A 171 25.60 -2.55 12.71
CA VAL A 171 25.57 -3.87 13.35
C VAL A 171 26.88 -4.62 13.11
N LEU A 172 27.44 -4.55 11.91
CA LEU A 172 28.69 -5.24 11.54
C LEU A 172 29.94 -4.67 12.21
N ASN A 173 29.91 -3.42 12.65
CA ASN A 173 31.05 -2.75 13.29
C ASN A 173 30.92 -2.65 14.81
N ASP A 174 29.95 -3.37 15.40
CA ASP A 174 29.66 -3.40 16.85
C ASP A 174 29.52 -2.00 17.47
N ALA A 175 29.12 -1.01 16.67
CA ALA A 175 29.10 0.39 17.05
C ALA A 175 27.77 0.81 17.71
N THR A 176 26.96 -0.14 18.20
CA THR A 176 25.58 0.12 18.61
C THR A 176 25.24 -0.30 20.02
N GLU A 177 24.70 0.63 20.81
CA GLU A 177 24.03 0.32 22.06
C GLU A 177 22.67 -0.34 21.78
N PHE A 178 22.44 -1.52 22.36
CA PHE A 178 21.32 -2.44 22.10
C PHE A 178 19.90 -1.82 22.19
N ASN A 179 19.74 -0.69 22.89
CA ASN A 179 18.44 -0.05 23.11
C ASN A 179 17.98 0.83 21.95
N TYR A 180 18.88 1.51 21.23
CA TYR A 180 18.50 2.35 20.08
C TYR A 180 18.12 1.51 18.86
N VAL A 181 18.78 0.37 18.67
CA VAL A 181 18.58 -0.54 17.54
C VAL A 181 17.16 -1.12 17.48
N LYS A 182 16.56 -1.45 18.63
CA LYS A 182 15.22 -2.06 18.69
C LYS A 182 14.11 -1.11 18.26
N GLN A 183 14.16 0.16 18.70
CA GLN A 183 13.13 1.15 18.36
C GLN A 183 13.14 1.44 16.86
N ASP A 184 14.33 1.55 16.26
CA ASP A 184 14.46 1.83 14.84
C ASP A 184 14.13 0.63 13.95
N LEU A 185 14.38 -0.61 14.40
CA LEU A 185 13.90 -1.80 13.69
C LEU A 185 12.36 -1.89 13.63
N GLU A 186 11.66 -1.50 14.69
CA GLU A 186 10.19 -1.47 14.67
C GLU A 186 9.66 -0.33 13.79
N ASN A 187 10.33 0.83 13.78
CA ASN A 187 10.02 1.92 12.84
C ASN A 187 10.19 1.47 11.38
N LEU A 188 11.29 0.78 11.05
CA LEU A 188 11.53 0.20 9.72
C LEU A 188 10.45 -0.82 9.35
N ARG A 189 10.09 -1.71 10.28
CA ARG A 189 9.00 -2.68 10.09
C ARG A 189 7.69 -2.00 9.71
N GLN A 190 7.29 -0.96 10.44
CA GLN A 190 6.06 -0.23 10.16
C GLN A 190 6.08 0.45 8.79
N ARG A 191 7.25 0.96 8.37
CA ARG A 191 7.43 1.55 7.03
C ARG A 191 7.29 0.48 5.94
N ILE A 192 7.82 -0.73 6.15
CA ILE A 192 7.67 -1.86 5.22
C ILE A 192 6.21 -2.31 5.12
N VAL A 193 5.49 -2.43 6.25
CA VAL A 193 4.06 -2.77 6.22
C VAL A 193 3.26 -1.73 5.43
N LYS A 194 3.56 -0.44 5.59
CA LYS A 194 2.94 0.63 4.79
C LYS A 194 3.29 0.53 3.30
N LEU A 195 4.54 0.15 2.97
CA LEU A 195 4.99 -0.08 1.60
C LEU A 195 4.25 -1.26 0.94
N GLU A 196 4.08 -2.37 1.65
CA GLU A 196 3.30 -3.53 1.19
C GLU A 196 1.83 -3.18 0.98
N GLN A 197 1.22 -2.38 1.88
CA GLN A 197 -0.15 -1.88 1.70
C GLN A 197 -0.28 -0.99 0.46
N LEU A 198 0.71 -0.13 0.20
CA LEU A 198 0.74 0.72 -0.98
C LEU A 198 0.84 -0.12 -2.27
N LEU A 199 1.66 -1.17 -2.26
CA LEU A 199 1.74 -2.13 -3.35
C LEU A 199 0.40 -2.84 -3.59
N GLU A 200 -0.33 -3.20 -2.54
CA GLU A 200 -1.64 -3.84 -2.68
C GLU A 200 -2.65 -2.92 -3.37
N PHE A 201 -2.66 -1.63 -3.00
CA PHE A 201 -3.47 -0.63 -3.72
C PHE A 201 -3.06 -0.47 -5.19
N TYR A 202 -1.76 -0.57 -5.50
CA TYR A 202 -1.27 -0.53 -6.87
C TYR A 202 -1.66 -1.78 -7.68
N LYS A 203 -1.62 -2.97 -7.06
CA LYS A 203 -2.08 -4.22 -7.71
C LYS A 203 -3.57 -4.15 -8.06
N GLU A 204 -4.40 -3.51 -7.26
CA GLU A 204 -5.84 -3.34 -7.50
C GLU A 204 -6.17 -2.46 -8.72
N GLU A 205 -5.25 -1.60 -9.17
CA GLU A 205 -5.50 -0.68 -10.30
C GLU A 205 -5.61 -1.44 -11.63
N ARG A 206 -6.66 -1.25 -12.44
CA ARG A 206 -6.77 -1.93 -13.74
C ARG A 206 -6.74 -0.91 -14.88
N VAL A 207 -6.00 -1.24 -15.95
CA VAL A 207 -6.08 -0.51 -17.22
C VAL A 207 -7.34 -0.88 -17.98
N TYR A 208 -7.89 0.13 -18.63
CA TYR A 208 -9.11 0.04 -19.43
C TYR A 208 -8.90 -0.66 -20.79
N THR A 209 -7.65 -0.79 -21.28
CA THR A 209 -7.36 -1.31 -22.64
C THR A 209 -6.49 -2.57 -22.64
N LYS A 210 -6.90 -3.62 -23.38
CA LYS A 210 -6.21 -4.94 -23.46
C LYS A 210 -4.71 -4.86 -23.81
N LYS A 211 -4.29 -3.92 -24.67
CA LYS A 211 -2.88 -3.73 -25.05
C LYS A 211 -2.02 -3.16 -23.90
N GLN A 212 -2.62 -2.37 -23.01
CA GLN A 212 -1.94 -1.79 -21.85
C GLN A 212 -1.89 -2.77 -20.66
N VAL A 213 -2.70 -3.84 -20.66
CA VAL A 213 -2.74 -4.85 -19.59
C VAL A 213 -1.40 -5.58 -19.46
N PHE A 214 -0.77 -5.97 -20.56
CA PHE A 214 0.51 -6.69 -20.52
C PHE A 214 1.67 -5.82 -20.02
N ALA A 215 1.76 -4.57 -20.51
CA ALA A 215 2.76 -3.60 -20.08
C ALA A 215 2.62 -3.29 -18.57
N GLN A 216 1.39 -3.00 -18.11
CA GLN A 216 1.13 -2.79 -16.69
C GLN A 216 1.36 -4.03 -15.83
N THR A 217 1.07 -5.24 -16.33
CA THR A 217 1.33 -6.47 -15.57
C THR A 217 2.83 -6.64 -15.32
N ARG A 218 3.66 -6.43 -16.36
CA ARG A 218 5.12 -6.47 -16.22
C ARG A 218 5.63 -5.38 -15.28
N LYS A 219 5.08 -4.18 -15.38
CA LYS A 219 5.39 -3.06 -14.48
C LYS A 219 5.04 -3.40 -13.02
N LYS A 220 3.86 -3.97 -12.77
CA LYS A 220 3.42 -4.42 -11.45
C LYS A 220 4.30 -5.52 -10.88
N ILE A 221 4.73 -6.47 -11.70
CA ILE A 221 5.67 -7.51 -11.30
C ILE A 221 6.99 -6.86 -10.88
N LEU A 222 7.53 -5.94 -11.68
CA LEU A 222 8.76 -5.21 -11.33
C LEU A 222 8.64 -4.51 -9.96
N PHE A 223 7.58 -3.71 -9.75
CA PHE A 223 7.36 -3.03 -8.47
C PHE A 223 7.07 -3.97 -7.30
N LYS A 224 6.44 -5.13 -7.54
CA LYS A 224 6.28 -6.18 -6.52
C LYS A 224 7.65 -6.68 -6.06
N GLU A 225 8.56 -6.95 -6.98
CA GLU A 225 9.89 -7.46 -6.65
C GLU A 225 10.81 -6.38 -6.03
N ILE A 226 10.60 -5.10 -6.33
CA ILE A 226 11.24 -3.99 -5.58
C ILE A 226 10.83 -4.03 -4.10
N VAL A 227 9.54 -4.18 -3.82
CA VAL A 227 9.05 -4.26 -2.42
C VAL A 227 9.53 -5.53 -1.74
N LEU A 228 9.56 -6.66 -2.45
CA LEU A 228 10.08 -7.93 -1.95
C LEU A 228 11.56 -7.79 -1.52
N SER A 229 12.42 -7.33 -2.43
CA SER A 229 13.86 -7.13 -2.13
C SER A 229 14.12 -6.13 -1.01
N THR A 230 13.30 -5.08 -0.88
CA THR A 230 13.35 -4.14 0.27
C THR A 230 13.03 -4.85 1.59
N ARG A 231 12.03 -5.73 1.57
CA ARG A 231 11.66 -6.55 2.73
C ARG A 231 12.74 -7.57 3.06
N ASP A 232 13.33 -8.24 2.07
CA ASP A 232 14.38 -9.23 2.28
C ASP A 232 15.61 -8.59 2.93
N ALA A 233 16.00 -7.38 2.48
CA ALA A 233 17.06 -6.60 3.12
C ALA A 233 16.76 -6.34 4.61
N TYR A 234 15.51 -6.01 4.94
CA TYR A 234 15.08 -5.85 6.34
C TYR A 234 15.10 -7.17 7.11
N ASP A 235 14.68 -8.27 6.51
CA ASP A 235 14.68 -9.59 7.15
C ASP A 235 16.12 -10.05 7.46
N VAL A 236 17.10 -9.74 6.59
CA VAL A 236 18.53 -9.91 6.90
C VAL A 236 18.92 -9.08 8.13
N LEU A 237 18.63 -7.78 8.13
CA LEU A 237 18.98 -6.88 9.24
C LEU A 237 18.35 -7.34 10.55
N ARG A 238 17.09 -7.77 10.51
CA ARG A 238 16.35 -8.28 11.66
C ARG A 238 17.00 -9.54 12.22
N ARG A 239 17.46 -10.47 11.38
CA ARG A 239 18.14 -11.69 11.83
C ARG A 239 19.54 -11.39 12.38
N MET A 240 20.29 -10.49 11.74
CA MET A 240 21.59 -10.02 12.26
C MET A 240 21.45 -9.40 13.64
N ASN A 241 20.47 -8.50 13.84
CA ASN A 241 20.21 -7.91 15.15
C ASN A 241 19.76 -8.94 16.19
N ARG A 242 18.93 -9.91 15.80
CA ARG A 242 18.47 -10.98 16.71
C ARG A 242 19.61 -11.86 17.21
N TYR A 243 20.58 -12.15 16.34
CA TYR A 243 21.72 -13.03 16.63
C TYR A 243 23.04 -12.23 16.68
N GLN A 244 22.98 -10.95 17.07
CA GLN A 244 24.15 -10.07 17.10
C GLN A 244 25.25 -10.61 18.00
N ASN A 245 24.87 -11.16 19.16
CA ASN A 245 25.84 -11.76 20.09
C ASN A 245 26.63 -12.87 19.41
N ASP A 246 25.97 -13.79 18.70
CA ASP A 246 26.66 -14.86 17.98
C ASP A 246 27.53 -14.29 16.84
N LEU A 247 27.02 -13.27 16.14
CA LEU A 247 27.70 -12.62 15.01
C LEU A 247 29.03 -11.97 15.42
N VAL A 248 29.09 -11.35 16.60
CA VAL A 248 30.30 -10.68 17.11
C VAL A 248 31.38 -11.68 17.55
N HIS A 249 30.99 -12.87 18.00
CA HIS A 249 31.92 -13.93 18.41
C HIS A 249 32.42 -14.80 17.25
N LEU A 250 31.94 -14.56 16.02
CA LEU A 250 32.46 -15.23 14.84
C LEU A 250 33.96 -14.97 14.66
N ASN A 251 34.65 -15.93 14.06
CA ASN A 251 36.01 -15.70 13.61
C ASN A 251 36.08 -14.54 12.59
N GLN A 252 37.27 -13.94 12.48
CA GLN A 252 37.46 -12.80 11.59
C GLN A 252 37.28 -13.17 10.11
N ALA A 253 37.56 -14.43 9.73
CA ALA A 253 37.47 -14.87 8.35
C ALA A 253 36.01 -14.94 7.86
N LEU A 254 35.11 -15.61 8.57
CA LEU A 254 33.70 -15.71 8.23
C LEU A 254 33.00 -14.36 8.38
N LEU A 255 33.30 -13.61 9.45
CA LEU A 255 32.75 -12.27 9.63
C LEU A 255 33.13 -11.35 8.46
N LEU A 256 34.37 -11.42 7.95
CA LEU A 256 34.79 -10.66 6.77
C LEU A 256 33.97 -11.06 5.53
N GLN A 257 33.72 -12.35 5.30
CA GLN A 257 32.92 -12.79 4.15
C GLN A 257 31.47 -12.30 4.25
N ILE A 258 30.87 -12.31 5.44
CA ILE A 258 29.54 -11.74 5.67
C ILE A 258 29.52 -10.24 5.37
N LYS A 259 30.55 -9.49 5.80
CA LYS A 259 30.68 -8.05 5.50
C LYS A 259 30.75 -7.81 3.98
N LEU A 260 31.65 -8.51 3.29
CA LEU A 260 31.83 -8.40 1.84
C LEU A 260 30.55 -8.78 1.06
N GLU A 261 29.80 -9.77 1.55
CA GLU A 261 28.53 -10.16 0.96
C GLU A 261 27.48 -9.06 1.10
N ILE A 262 27.32 -8.49 2.29
CA ILE A 262 26.38 -7.41 2.53
C ILE A 262 26.73 -6.17 1.70
N ASP A 263 28.01 -5.81 1.62
CA ASP A 263 28.47 -4.68 0.82
C ASP A 263 28.14 -4.87 -0.68
N GLU A 264 28.37 -6.07 -1.22
CA GLU A 264 27.98 -6.42 -2.58
C GLU A 264 26.46 -6.32 -2.78
N LEU A 265 25.66 -6.91 -1.90
CA LEU A 265 24.20 -6.95 -2.04
C LEU A 265 23.58 -5.55 -1.89
N THR A 266 24.10 -4.71 -0.99
CA THR A 266 23.65 -3.33 -0.84
C THR A 266 23.98 -2.49 -2.07
N GLN A 267 25.21 -2.60 -2.59
CA GLN A 267 25.62 -1.93 -3.81
C GLN A 267 24.78 -2.40 -5.02
N PHE A 268 24.54 -3.71 -5.14
CA PHE A 268 23.74 -4.26 -6.22
C PHE A 268 22.29 -3.78 -6.17
N HIS A 269 21.67 -3.81 -4.98
CA HIS A 269 20.31 -3.30 -4.80
C HIS A 269 20.21 -1.80 -5.12
N GLU A 270 21.15 -0.98 -4.63
CA GLU A 270 21.18 0.46 -4.94
C GLU A 270 21.29 0.71 -6.46
N GLN A 271 22.17 -0.02 -7.15
CA GLN A 271 22.31 0.07 -8.60
C GLN A 271 21.02 -0.32 -9.33
N ILE A 272 20.33 -1.36 -8.89
CA ILE A 272 19.02 -1.74 -9.43
C ILE A 272 18.02 -0.59 -9.28
N LEU A 273 17.89 0.01 -8.10
CA LEU A 273 16.96 1.13 -7.89
C LEU A 273 17.34 2.35 -8.75
N ILE A 274 18.61 2.74 -8.80
CA ILE A 274 19.07 3.85 -9.63
C ILE A 274 18.79 3.60 -11.12
N SER A 275 19.01 2.39 -11.60
CA SER A 275 18.75 2.02 -13.01
C SER A 275 17.27 2.00 -13.37
N ILE A 276 16.37 1.94 -12.37
CA ILE A 276 14.92 2.04 -12.59
C ILE A 276 14.47 3.51 -12.78
N THR A 277 15.15 4.48 -12.15
CA THR A 277 14.83 5.92 -12.26
C THR A 277 15.58 6.63 -13.36
N LYS A 278 16.87 6.39 -13.46
CA LYS A 278 17.68 7.08 -14.46
C LYS A 278 17.38 6.44 -15.80
N LYS A 279 17.18 7.28 -16.82
CA LYS A 279 17.44 7.02 -18.24
C LYS A 279 18.90 6.58 -18.48
N ALA A 280 19.45 5.72 -17.63
CA ALA A 280 20.71 5.06 -17.84
C ALA A 280 20.46 4.15 -19.04
N LYS A 281 20.82 4.68 -20.21
CA LYS A 281 20.94 3.92 -21.45
C LYS A 281 21.49 2.55 -21.05
N PHE A 282 20.72 1.53 -21.39
CA PHE A 282 21.15 0.15 -21.39
C PHE A 282 22.60 0.09 -21.86
N ASP A 283 23.51 -0.05 -20.92
CA ASP A 283 24.76 -0.70 -21.19
C ASP A 283 24.61 -2.04 -20.49
N VAL A 284 24.25 -3.03 -21.31
CA VAL A 284 24.23 -4.47 -20.97
C VAL A 284 25.64 -4.95 -20.53
N THR A 285 26.61 -4.04 -20.48
CA THR A 285 27.99 -4.19 -20.03
C THR A 285 28.19 -3.91 -18.52
N LEU A 286 27.13 -3.83 -17.70
CA LEU A 286 27.27 -3.75 -16.24
C LEU A 286 27.98 -4.95 -15.60
N ASP A 287 28.11 -6.08 -16.32
CA ASP A 287 29.04 -7.17 -15.99
C ASP A 287 30.50 -6.71 -15.83
N GLN A 288 30.86 -5.51 -16.33
CA GLN A 288 32.25 -5.02 -16.35
C GLN A 288 32.62 -4.10 -15.16
N ARG A 289 31.71 -3.89 -14.18
CA ARG A 289 32.05 -3.15 -12.93
C ARG A 289 32.19 -4.02 -11.70
N PHE A 290 32.06 -5.34 -11.84
CA PHE A 290 32.51 -6.27 -10.83
C PHE A 290 34.02 -6.43 -10.94
N VAL A 291 34.78 -5.71 -10.13
CA VAL A 291 36.17 -6.09 -9.88
C VAL A 291 36.07 -7.26 -8.91
N PRO A 292 36.35 -8.52 -9.33
CA PRO A 292 36.24 -9.64 -8.42
C PRO A 292 37.19 -9.39 -7.26
N ASN A 293 36.63 -9.27 -6.06
CA ASN A 293 37.44 -9.11 -4.86
C ASN A 293 38.19 -10.43 -4.65
N PRO A 294 39.52 -10.46 -4.77
CA PRO A 294 40.28 -11.71 -4.70
C PRO A 294 40.19 -12.40 -3.33
N LEU A 295 39.72 -11.68 -2.31
CA LEU A 295 39.50 -12.21 -0.96
C LEU A 295 38.07 -12.72 -0.74
N LYS A 296 37.14 -12.47 -1.67
CA LYS A 296 35.74 -12.88 -1.52
C LYS A 296 35.58 -14.35 -1.87
N LYS A 297 34.93 -15.09 -0.98
CA LYS A 297 34.39 -16.43 -1.19
C LYS A 297 32.88 -16.40 -0.99
N GLU A 298 32.17 -17.39 -1.49
CA GLU A 298 30.76 -17.56 -1.13
C GLU A 298 30.64 -17.76 0.38
N VAL A 299 29.71 -17.03 1.02
CA VAL A 299 29.52 -17.07 2.47
C VAL A 299 29.25 -18.49 2.96
N ILE A 300 28.49 -19.29 2.20
CA ILE A 300 28.23 -20.69 2.54
C ILE A 300 29.50 -21.54 2.55
N THR A 301 30.45 -21.28 1.65
CA THR A 301 31.73 -21.97 1.60
C THR A 301 32.58 -21.60 2.81
N ALA A 302 32.66 -20.31 3.14
CA ALA A 302 33.39 -19.84 4.32
C ALA A 302 32.78 -20.38 5.63
N PHE A 303 31.45 -20.51 5.68
CA PHE A 303 30.75 -21.11 6.81
C PHE A 303 31.07 -22.60 6.96
N GLN A 304 31.10 -23.34 5.84
CA GLN A 304 31.50 -24.76 5.86
C GLN A 304 32.94 -24.95 6.32
N GLU A 305 33.87 -24.11 5.82
CA GLU A 305 35.27 -24.12 6.25
C GLU A 305 35.37 -23.91 7.77
N GLU A 306 34.58 -22.99 8.32
CA GLU A 306 34.57 -22.70 9.76
C GLU A 306 33.98 -23.85 10.60
N VAL A 307 32.85 -24.41 10.18
CA VAL A 307 32.23 -25.57 10.85
C VAL A 307 33.17 -26.78 10.88
N ILE A 308 33.99 -26.96 9.85
CA ILE A 308 34.99 -28.04 9.82
C ILE A 308 36.17 -27.74 10.74
N ALA A 309 36.60 -26.48 10.81
CA ALA A 309 37.75 -26.05 11.61
C ALA A 309 37.44 -26.06 13.13
N ASP A 310 36.24 -25.63 13.51
CA ASP A 310 35.75 -25.62 14.89
C ASP A 310 34.31 -26.16 14.96
N PRO A 311 34.11 -27.50 15.08
CA PRO A 311 32.78 -28.10 15.02
C PRO A 311 31.84 -27.75 16.19
N GLU A 312 32.39 -27.40 17.36
CA GLU A 312 31.64 -27.14 18.59
C GLU A 312 32.11 -25.83 19.25
N PRO A 313 31.74 -24.67 18.70
CA PRO A 313 32.14 -23.37 19.23
C PRO A 313 31.52 -23.12 20.61
N GLU A 314 32.34 -22.66 21.56
CA GLU A 314 31.89 -22.41 22.95
C GLU A 314 31.03 -21.15 23.09
N ASN A 315 31.24 -20.13 22.24
CA ASN A 315 30.73 -18.77 22.46
C ASN A 315 29.61 -18.34 21.50
N PHE A 316 29.26 -19.17 20.51
CA PHE A 316 28.20 -18.86 19.54
C PHE A 316 27.55 -20.13 18.97
N SER A 317 26.40 -19.99 18.32
CA SER A 317 25.70 -21.11 17.68
C SER A 317 25.70 -21.05 16.15
N TYR A 318 26.25 -22.07 15.48
CA TYR A 318 26.14 -22.19 14.02
C TYR A 318 24.71 -22.23 13.50
N ALA A 319 23.75 -22.73 14.29
CA ALA A 319 22.34 -22.72 13.91
C ALA A 319 21.79 -21.29 13.78
N ASN A 320 22.22 -20.39 14.68
CA ASN A 320 21.84 -18.99 14.64
C ASN A 320 22.49 -18.25 13.45
N ILE A 321 23.76 -18.55 13.18
CA ILE A 321 24.48 -18.00 12.03
C ILE A 321 23.87 -18.48 10.70
N MET A 322 23.47 -19.75 10.62
CA MET A 322 22.77 -20.30 9.45
C MET A 322 21.49 -19.52 9.12
N HIS A 323 20.77 -19.02 10.13
CA HIS A 323 19.60 -18.17 9.87
C HIS A 323 19.97 -16.85 9.18
N ILE A 324 21.13 -16.26 9.49
CA ILE A 324 21.62 -15.03 8.83
C ILE A 324 22.02 -15.37 7.39
N ILE A 325 22.83 -16.42 7.20
CA ILE A 325 23.32 -16.85 5.89
C ILE A 325 22.14 -17.17 4.97
N SER A 326 21.16 -17.95 5.44
CA SER A 326 19.96 -18.26 4.66
C SER A 326 19.19 -17.02 4.20
N ALA A 327 19.14 -15.97 5.02
CA ALA A 327 18.48 -14.72 4.61
C ALA A 327 19.31 -13.93 3.59
N LEU A 328 20.64 -13.94 3.70
CA LEU A 328 21.53 -13.34 2.70
C LEU A 328 21.37 -14.03 1.34
N GLU A 329 21.32 -15.36 1.33
CA GLU A 329 21.09 -16.16 0.12
C GLU A 329 19.73 -15.86 -0.52
N GLU A 330 18.66 -15.80 0.28
CA GLU A 330 17.31 -15.46 -0.18
C GLU A 330 17.26 -14.03 -0.76
N TYR A 331 17.89 -13.08 -0.07
CA TYR A 331 18.00 -11.70 -0.52
C TYR A 331 18.77 -11.59 -1.85
N ARG A 332 19.90 -12.30 -2.00
CA ARG A 332 20.66 -12.36 -3.25
C ARG A 332 19.82 -12.92 -4.39
N TYR A 333 19.18 -14.06 -4.17
CA TYR A 333 18.34 -14.69 -5.18
C TYR A 333 17.22 -13.76 -5.68
N ASN A 334 16.55 -13.07 -4.76
CA ASN A 334 15.46 -12.15 -5.10
C ASN A 334 15.99 -10.87 -5.79
N LEU A 335 17.16 -10.37 -5.43
CA LEU A 335 17.82 -9.26 -6.14
C LEU A 335 18.21 -9.63 -7.57
N GLU A 336 18.80 -10.80 -7.79
CA GLU A 336 19.09 -11.27 -9.14
C GLU A 336 17.82 -11.46 -9.96
N HIS A 337 16.74 -11.95 -9.34
CA HIS A 337 15.45 -12.06 -10.00
C HIS A 337 14.90 -10.69 -10.40
N LEU A 338 14.98 -9.70 -9.50
CA LEU A 338 14.60 -8.32 -9.77
C LEU A 338 15.42 -7.73 -10.92
N ASP A 339 16.74 -7.98 -10.97
CA ASP A 339 17.61 -7.52 -12.04
C ASP A 339 17.21 -8.11 -13.40
N ARG A 340 16.97 -9.43 -13.46
CA ARG A 340 16.46 -10.11 -14.67
C ARG A 340 15.13 -9.52 -15.14
N LEU A 341 14.22 -9.21 -14.21
CA LEU A 341 12.94 -8.58 -14.52
C LEU A 341 13.09 -7.14 -15.01
N ARG A 342 14.00 -6.38 -14.41
CA ARG A 342 14.34 -5.02 -14.84
C ARG A 342 14.87 -5.04 -16.28
N VAL A 343 15.86 -5.88 -16.57
CA VAL A 343 16.44 -6.05 -17.92
C VAL A 343 15.37 -6.46 -18.92
N SER A 344 14.52 -7.43 -18.56
CA SER A 344 13.39 -7.83 -19.41
C SER A 344 12.42 -6.67 -19.64
N TYR A 345 12.03 -5.95 -18.60
CA TYR A 345 11.08 -4.84 -18.68
C TYR A 345 11.54 -3.79 -19.67
N PHE A 346 12.77 -3.27 -19.50
CA PHE A 346 13.28 -2.22 -20.37
C PHE A 346 13.51 -2.73 -21.79
N LYS A 347 13.98 -3.99 -22.00
CA LYS A 347 14.17 -4.56 -23.36
C LYS A 347 12.88 -4.53 -24.20
N TYR A 348 11.72 -4.74 -23.57
CA TYR A 348 10.43 -4.80 -24.26
C TYR A 348 9.65 -3.47 -24.26
N HIS A 349 10.09 -2.45 -23.51
CA HIS A 349 9.38 -1.16 -23.36
C HIS A 349 10.29 0.04 -23.68
N ASN A 350 11.15 -0.07 -24.69
CA ASN A 350 12.08 0.99 -25.11
C ASN A 350 11.40 2.31 -25.55
N THR A 351 10.09 2.30 -25.82
CA THR A 351 9.32 3.43 -26.36
C THR A 351 8.11 3.82 -25.51
N ASP A 352 7.81 3.09 -24.43
CA ASP A 352 6.75 3.47 -23.49
C ASP A 352 7.35 4.60 -22.64
N PRO A 353 6.74 5.79 -22.58
CA PRO A 353 7.30 6.90 -21.82
C PRO A 353 7.40 6.46 -20.37
N ASP A 354 8.64 6.18 -19.98
CA ASP A 354 9.28 6.13 -18.68
C ASP A 354 8.45 5.63 -17.48
N ILE A 355 9.10 4.89 -16.59
CA ILE A 355 8.63 4.90 -15.19
C ILE A 355 8.75 6.36 -14.75
N ASP A 356 7.63 7.10 -14.81
CA ASP A 356 7.55 8.55 -14.57
C ASP A 356 7.65 8.79 -13.05
N ILE A 357 8.80 8.42 -12.48
CA ILE A 357 9.24 8.83 -11.16
C ILE A 357 9.65 10.28 -11.31
N ILE A 358 8.64 11.14 -11.25
CA ILE A 358 8.83 12.57 -11.12
C ILE A 358 9.60 12.78 -9.82
N GLU A 359 10.69 13.54 -9.89
CA GLU A 359 11.37 14.05 -8.70
C GLU A 359 10.32 14.74 -7.83
N GLU A 360 9.87 14.04 -6.78
CA GLU A 360 9.25 14.74 -5.67
C GLU A 360 10.40 15.52 -5.03
N ASP A 361 10.32 16.84 -5.16
CA ASP A 361 11.19 17.80 -4.50
C ASP A 361 11.17 17.48 -2.99
N PHE A 362 12.17 16.74 -2.54
CA PHE A 362 12.43 16.44 -1.14
C PHE A 362 13.20 17.60 -0.53
N ASP A 363 12.70 18.82 -0.71
CA ASP A 363 13.05 19.95 0.11
C ASP A 363 11.90 20.21 1.11
N LEU A 364 12.14 19.70 2.32
CA LEU A 364 11.56 20.04 3.64
C LEU A 364 10.20 19.43 4.05
#